data_AF-A0A3D4P4Y8-F1
#
_entry.id   AF-A0A3D4P4Y8-F1
#
_cell.length_a   1.000
_cell.length_b   1.000
_cell.length_c   1.000
_cell.angle_alpha   90.00
_cell.angle_beta   90.00
_cell.angle_gamma   90.00
#
_symmetry.space_group_name_H-M   'P 1'
#
loop_
_entity.id
_entity.type
_entity.pdbx_description
1 polymer ?
#
loop_
_entity_poly.entity_id
_entity_poly.type
_entity_poly.pdbx_seq_one_letter_code
_entity_poly.pdbx_strand_id
1 'polypeptide(L)'
;MSTIVIAVSLVFFYAFVKQDQKEFPSFSARLWLPLLWLLLTSTTLLDVLFLHRSAYDASERIEAYVEGNPISRYTLLALTLLGLMVLLKRKTRHSTIIRSNGWLFAFYFYTLLSAGWSEYQDISIKRWIKIFGTLIMALVIVFEDNYQEAFEHVIRRYVFICLTLSVVFVKFFSHLGFSVGRQGSRVWTGVAPGKNALGMLCTVSLLFLAWRLIKTRPVSYFDVL
;
A
#
# COMPACT_ATOMS: atom_id res chain seq x y z
N MET A 1 -3.89 12.53 26.81
CA MET A 1 -4.93 12.42 25.76
C MET A 1 -4.46 11.56 24.59
N SER A 2 -3.26 11.81 24.03
CA SER A 2 -2.70 11.08 22.88
C SER A 2 -2.55 9.56 23.10
N THR A 3 -2.17 9.14 24.30
CA THR A 3 -2.02 7.71 24.67
C THR A 3 -3.34 6.95 24.65
N ILE A 4 -4.44 7.58 25.09
CA ILE A 4 -5.78 6.99 25.08
C ILE A 4 -6.25 6.79 23.64
N VAL A 5 -6.04 7.77 22.76
CA VAL A 5 -6.40 7.67 21.34
C VAL A 5 -5.66 6.54 20.66
N ILE A 6 -4.36 6.38 20.94
CA ILE A 6 -3.55 5.28 20.42
C ILE A 6 -4.09 3.94 20.94
N ALA A 7 -4.34 3.82 22.25
CA ALA A 7 -4.89 2.61 22.84
C ALA A 7 -6.24 2.21 22.21
N VAL A 8 -7.17 3.17 22.06
CA VAL A 8 -8.46 2.94 21.40
C VAL A 8 -8.29 2.53 19.93
N SER A 9 -7.37 3.18 19.21
CA SER A 9 -7.09 2.85 17.80
C SER A 9 -6.51 1.44 17.65
N LEU A 10 -5.63 1.03 18.58
CA LEU A 10 -5.07 -0.32 18.63
C LEU A 10 -6.13 -1.37 18.98
N VAL A 11 -7.03 -1.06 19.92
CA VAL A 11 -8.16 -1.95 20.26
C VAL A 11 -9.09 -2.10 19.07
N PHE A 12 -9.43 -1.01 18.38
CA PHE A 12 -10.26 -1.02 17.19
C PHE A 12 -9.61 -1.82 16.05
N PHE A 13 -8.30 -1.63 15.85
CA PHE A 13 -7.52 -2.41 14.89
C PHE A 13 -7.50 -3.90 15.24
N TYR A 14 -7.26 -4.25 16.50
CA TYR A 14 -7.27 -5.64 16.95
C TYR A 14 -8.64 -6.30 16.78
N ALA A 15 -9.72 -5.59 17.15
CA ALA A 15 -11.09 -6.07 16.97
C ALA A 15 -11.41 -6.31 15.49
N PHE A 16 -11.00 -5.40 14.62
CA PHE A 16 -11.15 -5.56 13.17
C PHE A 16 -10.36 -6.76 12.64
N VAL A 17 -9.09 -6.92 13.02
CA VAL A 17 -8.29 -8.09 12.58
C VAL A 17 -8.93 -9.40 13.03
N LYS A 18 -9.49 -9.46 14.25
CA LYS A 18 -10.24 -10.64 14.71
C LYS A 18 -11.48 -10.92 13.87
N GLN A 19 -12.25 -9.88 13.53
CA GLN A 19 -13.43 -10.04 12.69
C GLN A 19 -13.05 -10.46 11.25
N ASP A 20 -12.02 -9.84 10.72
CA ASP A 20 -11.44 -10.11 9.41
C ASP A 20 -10.89 -11.55 9.30
N GLN A 21 -10.30 -12.09 10.37
CA GLN A 21 -9.87 -13.48 10.47
C GLN A 21 -11.04 -14.47 10.52
N LYS A 22 -12.17 -14.12 11.16
CA LYS A 22 -13.37 -14.97 11.16
C LYS A 22 -13.96 -15.11 9.76
N GLU A 23 -13.97 -14.03 8.99
CA GLU A 23 -14.48 -14.03 7.62
C GLU A 23 -13.53 -14.73 6.65
N PHE A 24 -12.22 -14.76 6.94
CA PHE A 24 -11.19 -15.33 6.06
C PHE A 24 -10.21 -16.19 6.89
N PRO A 25 -10.62 -17.41 7.31
CA PRO A 25 -9.80 -18.28 8.14
C PRO A 25 -8.55 -18.79 7.40
N SER A 26 -8.59 -18.83 6.07
CA SER A 26 -7.50 -19.25 5.17
C SER A 26 -6.38 -18.20 5.03
N PHE A 27 -6.15 -17.38 6.07
CA PHE A 27 -5.18 -16.29 6.00
C PHE A 27 -3.74 -16.83 5.99
N SER A 28 -3.08 -16.70 4.84
CA SER A 28 -1.65 -16.96 4.78
C SER A 28 -0.84 -15.78 5.33
N ALA A 29 0.10 -16.06 6.24
CA ALA A 29 1.03 -15.05 6.76
C ALA A 29 1.81 -14.32 5.65
N ARG A 30 1.94 -14.93 4.47
CA ARG A 30 2.57 -14.35 3.27
C ARG A 30 1.88 -13.07 2.81
N LEU A 31 0.57 -12.92 3.03
CA LEU A 31 -0.21 -11.75 2.62
C LEU A 31 0.08 -10.49 3.43
N TRP A 32 0.83 -10.60 4.53
CA TRP A 32 1.38 -9.41 5.19
C TRP A 32 2.40 -8.68 4.32
N LEU A 33 3.15 -9.38 3.45
CA LEU A 33 4.11 -8.74 2.55
C LEU A 33 3.44 -7.75 1.58
N PRO A 34 2.44 -8.13 0.77
CA PRO A 34 1.76 -7.19 -0.12
C PRO A 34 1.01 -6.09 0.64
N LEU A 35 0.45 -6.39 1.82
CA LEU A 35 -0.20 -5.38 2.65
C LEU A 35 0.80 -4.32 3.14
N LEU A 36 1.93 -4.75 3.70
CA LEU A 36 2.99 -3.84 4.14
C LEU A 36 3.54 -3.05 2.96
N TRP A 37 3.83 -3.70 1.83
CA TRP A 37 4.25 -3.02 0.62
C TRP A 37 3.29 -1.89 0.23
N LEU A 38 1.99 -2.19 0.18
CA LEU A 38 0.98 -1.21 -0.21
C LEU A 38 0.95 -0.04 0.78
N LEU A 39 0.92 -0.32 2.09
CA LEU A 39 0.97 0.70 3.13
C LEU A 39 2.21 1.60 2.98
N LEU A 40 3.40 1.04 2.86
CA LEU A 40 4.63 1.83 2.84
C LEU A 40 4.85 2.59 1.52
N THR A 41 4.27 2.12 0.41
CA THR A 41 4.47 2.75 -0.90
C THR A 41 3.44 3.84 -1.23
N SER A 42 2.25 3.78 -0.64
CA SER A 42 1.14 4.73 -0.89
C SER A 42 0.94 5.76 0.22
N THR A 43 1.50 5.53 1.42
CA THR A 43 1.35 6.40 2.59
C THR A 43 2.70 7.01 3.02
N THR A 44 2.66 7.98 3.92
CA THR A 44 3.84 8.56 4.58
C THR A 44 4.17 7.88 5.91
N LEU A 45 3.69 6.66 6.16
CA LEU A 45 3.85 6.00 7.46
C LEU A 45 5.32 5.75 7.82
N LEU A 46 6.17 5.38 6.86
CA LEU A 46 7.61 5.23 7.10
C LEU A 46 8.25 6.55 7.51
N ASP A 47 7.92 7.62 6.80
CA ASP A 47 8.48 8.92 7.10
C ASP A 47 7.99 9.40 8.47
N VAL A 48 6.71 9.22 8.81
CA VAL A 48 6.19 9.57 10.14
C VAL A 48 6.87 8.79 11.28
N LEU A 49 7.18 7.51 11.07
CA LEU A 49 7.77 6.65 12.10
C LEU A 49 9.26 6.90 12.32
N PHE A 50 10.01 7.20 11.26
CA PHE A 50 11.47 7.25 11.28
C PHE A 50 12.08 8.62 10.99
N LEU A 51 11.29 9.57 10.48
CA LEU A 51 11.70 10.94 10.24
C LEU A 51 10.74 11.87 10.99
N HIS A 52 11.28 12.65 11.93
CA HIS A 52 10.54 13.81 12.39
C HIS A 52 10.24 14.66 11.16
N ARG A 53 8.96 14.92 10.87
CA ARG A 53 8.51 15.75 9.74
C ARG A 53 8.89 17.22 10.04
N SER A 54 10.20 17.46 10.14
CA SER A 54 10.83 18.75 10.33
C SER A 54 10.53 19.58 9.09
N ALA A 55 10.26 20.86 9.30
CA ALA A 55 9.97 21.82 8.26
C ALA A 55 11.22 22.05 7.40
N TYR A 56 11.45 21.18 6.43
CA TYR A 56 12.48 21.40 5.41
C TYR A 56 12.10 22.61 4.55
N ASP A 57 13.08 23.48 4.31
CA ASP A 57 12.96 24.59 3.35
C ASP A 57 12.76 24.05 1.92
N ALA A 58 12.25 24.86 1.01
CA ALA A 58 11.84 24.42 -0.33
C ALA A 58 13.00 23.78 -1.14
N SER A 59 14.23 24.23 -0.95
CA SER A 59 15.46 23.68 -1.54
C SER A 59 15.84 22.33 -0.94
N GLU A 60 15.88 22.22 0.38
CA GLU A 60 16.17 20.97 1.10
C GLU A 60 15.14 19.88 0.80
N ARG A 61 13.87 20.26 0.54
CA ARG A 61 12.84 19.32 0.10
C ARG A 61 13.14 18.70 -1.26
N ILE A 62 13.74 19.46 -2.19
CA ILE A 62 14.08 18.96 -3.53
C ILE A 62 15.27 18.00 -3.42
N GLU A 63 16.30 18.36 -2.67
CA GLU A 63 17.46 17.49 -2.42
C GLU A 63 17.04 16.21 -1.70
N ALA A 64 16.24 16.31 -0.63
CA ALA A 64 15.69 15.15 0.07
C ALA A 64 14.79 14.28 -0.82
N TYR A 65 14.07 14.88 -1.78
CA TYR A 65 13.28 14.13 -2.77
C TYR A 65 14.15 13.36 -3.77
N VAL A 66 15.30 13.90 -4.15
CA VAL A 66 16.25 13.29 -5.10
C VAL A 66 17.06 12.19 -4.42
N GLU A 67 17.54 12.46 -3.21
CA GLU A 67 18.35 11.53 -2.43
C GLU A 67 17.50 10.34 -1.97
N GLY A 68 16.30 10.64 -1.47
CA GLY A 68 15.32 9.70 -0.97
C GLY A 68 15.70 9.15 0.41
N ASN A 69 14.70 8.83 1.23
CA ASN A 69 14.94 8.30 2.58
C ASN A 69 15.66 6.93 2.49
N PRO A 70 16.89 6.78 3.04
CA PRO A 70 17.63 5.54 2.99
C PRO A 70 16.92 4.40 3.72
N ILE A 71 16.21 4.71 4.81
CA ILE A 71 15.41 3.73 5.56
C ILE A 71 14.32 3.18 4.64
N SER A 72 13.54 4.06 4.00
CA SER A 72 12.51 3.66 3.04
C SER A 72 13.07 2.82 1.89
N ARG A 73 14.26 3.18 1.38
CA ARG A 73 14.94 2.41 0.34
C ARG A 73 15.25 0.99 0.80
N TYR A 74 15.91 0.82 1.95
CA TYR A 74 16.29 -0.50 2.44
C TYR A 74 15.09 -1.33 2.87
N THR A 75 14.06 -0.72 3.48
CA THR A 75 12.83 -1.42 3.85
C THR A 75 12.10 -1.96 2.61
N LEU A 76 11.94 -1.15 1.56
CA LEU A 76 11.31 -1.60 0.32
C LEU A 76 12.17 -2.65 -0.39
N LEU A 77 13.50 -2.49 -0.42
CA LEU A 77 14.37 -3.52 -0.98
C LEU A 77 14.24 -4.85 -0.23
N ALA A 78 14.24 -4.82 1.11
CA ALA A 78 14.07 -6.01 1.94
C ALA A 78 12.71 -6.68 1.69
N LEU A 79 11.61 -5.92 1.62
CA LEU A 79 10.30 -6.48 1.27
C LEU A 79 10.28 -7.10 -0.12
N THR A 80 10.93 -6.46 -1.10
CA THR A 80 11.06 -6.99 -2.47
C THR A 80 11.78 -8.33 -2.48
N LEU A 81 12.91 -8.42 -1.77
CA LEU A 81 13.70 -9.65 -1.66
C LEU A 81 12.92 -10.74 -0.92
N LEU A 82 12.22 -10.42 0.16
CA LEU A 82 11.36 -11.38 0.88
C LEU A 82 10.23 -11.90 0.00
N GLY A 83 9.57 -11.02 -0.76
CA GLY A 83 8.55 -11.41 -1.73
C GLY A 83 9.12 -12.36 -2.79
N LEU A 84 10.30 -12.04 -3.34
CA LEU A 84 10.98 -12.90 -4.30
C LEU A 84 11.34 -14.27 -3.69
N MET A 85 11.85 -14.30 -2.46
CA MET A 85 12.13 -15.57 -1.76
C MET A 85 10.86 -16.42 -1.57
N VAL A 86 9.74 -15.80 -1.23
CA VAL A 86 8.43 -16.48 -1.10
C VAL A 86 8.01 -17.09 -2.43
N LEU A 87 8.17 -16.35 -3.54
CA LEU A 87 7.88 -16.85 -4.88
C LEU A 87 8.79 -18.02 -5.26
N LEU A 88 10.11 -17.88 -5.08
CA LEU A 88 11.09 -18.91 -5.45
C LEU A 88 10.94 -20.21 -4.65
N LYS A 89 10.57 -20.14 -3.37
CA LYS A 89 10.34 -21.33 -2.52
C LYS A 89 9.07 -22.10 -2.87
N ARG A 90 8.17 -21.50 -3.66
CA ARG A 90 6.91 -22.16 -4.03
C ARG A 90 7.16 -23.18 -5.13
N LYS A 91 6.76 -24.43 -4.93
CA LYS A 91 6.85 -25.51 -5.94
C LYS A 91 5.76 -25.42 -7.03
N THR A 92 5.00 -24.32 -7.11
CA THR A 92 3.89 -24.15 -8.04
C THR A 92 4.37 -23.88 -9.47
N ARG A 93 3.47 -24.03 -10.46
CA ARG A 93 3.72 -23.85 -11.91
C ARG A 93 4.05 -22.39 -12.28
N HIS A 94 5.22 -21.89 -11.87
CA HIS A 94 5.76 -20.59 -12.29
C HIS A 94 5.77 -20.45 -13.82
N SER A 95 6.04 -21.54 -14.52
CA SER A 95 6.11 -21.59 -15.98
C SER A 95 4.79 -21.25 -16.68
N THR A 96 3.64 -21.60 -16.09
CA THR A 96 2.34 -21.33 -16.72
C THR A 96 2.01 -19.84 -16.69
N ILE A 97 2.25 -19.16 -15.56
CA ILE A 97 1.96 -17.72 -15.41
C ILE A 97 2.93 -16.88 -16.26
N ILE A 98 4.21 -17.23 -16.29
CA ILE A 98 5.20 -16.52 -17.10
C ILE A 98 4.87 -16.66 -18.59
N ARG A 99 4.48 -17.87 -19.03
CA ARG A 99 4.14 -18.13 -20.44
C ARG A 99 2.84 -17.45 -20.88
N SER A 100 1.85 -17.34 -19.99
CA SER A 100 0.59 -16.65 -20.32
C SER A 100 0.69 -15.12 -20.29
N ASN A 101 1.69 -14.55 -19.60
CA ASN A 101 1.84 -13.11 -19.43
C ASN A 101 3.14 -12.56 -20.06
N GLY A 102 3.65 -13.17 -21.13
CA GLY A 102 4.92 -12.77 -21.76
C GLY A 102 4.99 -11.28 -22.11
N TRP A 103 3.89 -10.68 -22.56
CA TRP A 103 3.79 -9.25 -22.84
C TRP A 103 4.00 -8.35 -21.62
N LEU A 104 3.52 -8.78 -20.44
CA LEU A 104 3.74 -8.05 -19.19
C LEU A 104 5.22 -8.01 -18.85
N PHE A 105 5.91 -9.16 -18.92
CA PHE A 105 7.35 -9.22 -18.67
C PHE A 105 8.16 -8.45 -19.71
N ALA A 106 7.76 -8.50 -20.99
CA ALA A 106 8.37 -7.70 -22.05
C ALA A 106 8.22 -6.19 -21.78
N PHE A 107 7.04 -5.75 -21.32
CA PHE A 107 6.80 -4.36 -20.92
C PHE A 107 7.69 -3.95 -19.73
N TYR A 108 7.77 -4.77 -18.68
CA TYR A 108 8.65 -4.49 -17.54
C TYR A 108 10.12 -4.44 -17.95
N PHE A 109 10.55 -5.31 -18.85
CA PHE A 109 11.91 -5.29 -19.40
C PHE A 109 12.17 -4.05 -20.24
N TYR A 110 11.23 -3.66 -21.09
CA TYR A 110 11.29 -2.42 -21.85
C TYR A 110 11.44 -1.20 -20.93
N THR A 111 10.64 -1.12 -19.85
CA THR A 111 10.76 0.00 -18.90
C THR A 111 12.10 0.01 -18.16
N LEU A 112 12.76 -1.13 -17.99
CA LEU A 112 14.12 -1.21 -17.43
C LEU A 112 15.16 -0.62 -18.40
N LEU A 113 15.09 -1.02 -19.67
CA LEU A 113 15.98 -0.49 -20.71
C LEU A 113 15.78 1.02 -20.86
N SER A 114 14.53 1.47 -20.84
CA SER A 114 14.19 2.89 -20.88
C SER A 114 14.73 3.65 -19.65
N ALA A 115 14.65 3.06 -18.45
CA ALA A 115 15.24 3.64 -17.25
C ALA A 115 16.77 3.76 -17.35
N GLY A 116 17.43 2.79 -17.99
CA GLY A 116 18.86 2.82 -18.28
C GLY A 116 19.27 3.86 -19.33
N TRP A 117 18.37 4.29 -20.22
CA TRP A 117 18.64 5.36 -21.18
C TRP A 117 18.37 6.77 -20.61
N SER A 118 17.73 6.87 -19.43
CA SER A 118 17.36 8.16 -18.85
C SER A 118 18.58 9.01 -18.48
N GLU A 119 18.52 10.33 -18.68
CA GLU A 119 19.53 11.28 -18.17
C GLU A 119 19.70 11.18 -16.64
N TYR A 120 18.63 10.79 -15.93
CA TYR A 120 18.61 10.57 -14.49
C TYR A 120 18.51 9.07 -14.16
N GLN A 121 19.48 8.28 -14.63
CA GLN A 121 19.52 6.82 -14.47
C GLN A 121 19.26 6.39 -13.02
N ASP A 122 19.93 7.03 -12.05
CA ASP A 122 19.80 6.70 -10.63
C ASP A 122 18.36 6.81 -10.12
N ILE A 123 17.66 7.88 -10.47
CA ILE A 123 16.27 8.12 -10.05
C ILE A 123 15.34 7.14 -10.77
N SER A 124 15.55 6.95 -12.06
CA SER A 124 14.74 6.08 -12.91
C SER A 124 14.84 4.62 -12.48
N ILE A 125 16.04 4.12 -12.18
CA ILE A 125 16.27 2.75 -11.69
C ILE A 125 15.64 2.56 -10.30
N LYS A 126 15.79 3.52 -9.38
CA LYS A 126 15.11 3.47 -8.06
C LYS A 126 13.59 3.34 -8.21
N ARG A 127 12.99 4.11 -9.14
CA ARG A 127 11.55 4.03 -9.45
C ARG A 127 11.17 2.70 -10.09
N TRP A 128 12.00 2.18 -10.99
CA TRP A 128 11.79 0.89 -11.63
C TRP A 128 11.78 -0.25 -10.60
N ILE A 129 12.72 -0.26 -9.66
CA ILE A 129 12.74 -1.25 -8.56
C ILE A 129 11.44 -1.21 -7.76
N LYS A 130 10.89 -0.02 -7.48
CA LYS A 130 9.58 0.12 -6.82
C LYS A 130 8.44 -0.47 -7.66
N ILE A 131 8.40 -0.22 -8.97
CA ILE A 131 7.35 -0.79 -9.82
C ILE A 131 7.49 -2.32 -9.95
N PHE A 132 8.73 -2.82 -10.01
CA PHE A 132 9.05 -4.25 -10.00
C PHE A 132 8.67 -4.94 -8.68
N GLY A 133 8.92 -4.29 -7.54
CA GLY A 133 8.46 -4.78 -6.24
C GLY A 133 6.93 -4.91 -6.17
N THR A 134 6.19 -3.97 -6.75
CA THR A 134 4.72 -4.08 -6.87
C THR A 134 4.30 -5.30 -7.69
N LEU A 135 5.03 -5.62 -8.79
CA LEU A 135 4.78 -6.84 -9.56
C LEU A 135 5.00 -8.10 -8.72
N ILE A 136 6.09 -8.15 -7.95
CA ILE A 136 6.37 -9.27 -7.03
C ILE A 136 5.23 -9.45 -6.03
N MET A 137 4.76 -8.36 -5.42
CA MET A 137 3.66 -8.42 -4.44
C MET A 137 2.35 -8.87 -5.08
N ALA A 138 2.06 -8.43 -6.31
CA ALA A 138 0.90 -8.91 -7.06
C ALA A 138 1.00 -10.42 -7.33
N LEU A 139 2.19 -10.91 -7.73
CA LEU A 139 2.42 -12.35 -7.91
C LEU A 139 2.22 -13.11 -6.60
N VAL A 140 2.71 -12.61 -5.46
CA VAL A 140 2.49 -13.25 -4.15
C VAL A 140 1.00 -13.46 -3.87
N ILE A 141 0.15 -12.49 -4.20
CA ILE A 141 -1.32 -12.62 -4.08
C ILE A 141 -1.87 -13.64 -5.08
N VAL A 142 -1.50 -13.52 -6.36
CA VAL A 142 -2.01 -14.39 -7.45
C VAL A 142 -1.66 -15.86 -7.22
N PHE A 143 -0.53 -16.12 -6.57
CA PHE A 143 -0.14 -17.48 -6.25
C PHE A 143 -0.96 -18.07 -5.12
N GLU A 144 -1.62 -17.33 -4.23
CA GLU A 144 -2.49 -17.94 -3.22
C GLU A 144 -3.59 -18.82 -3.85
N ASP A 145 -3.97 -19.89 -3.15
CA ASP A 145 -4.88 -20.92 -3.70
C ASP A 145 -6.24 -20.32 -4.11
N ASN A 146 -6.70 -19.30 -3.36
CA ASN A 146 -7.80 -18.44 -3.74
C ASN A 146 -7.32 -16.97 -3.86
N TYR A 147 -6.80 -16.61 -5.04
CA TYR A 147 -6.27 -15.27 -5.30
C TYR A 147 -7.30 -14.14 -5.15
N GLN A 148 -8.59 -14.42 -5.42
CA GLN A 148 -9.65 -13.41 -5.30
C GLN A 148 -9.89 -13.04 -3.84
N GLU A 149 -10.00 -14.04 -2.97
CA GLU A 149 -10.12 -13.85 -1.53
C GLU A 149 -8.86 -13.21 -0.95
N ALA A 150 -7.68 -13.66 -1.38
CA ALA A 150 -6.40 -13.08 -0.95
C ALA A 150 -6.30 -11.58 -1.31
N PHE A 151 -6.68 -11.20 -2.52
CA PHE A 151 -6.73 -9.81 -2.95
C PHE A 151 -7.72 -8.99 -2.13
N GLU A 152 -8.96 -9.47 -2.00
CA GLU A 152 -10.00 -8.79 -1.22
C GLU A 152 -9.55 -8.56 0.22
N HIS A 153 -8.90 -9.57 0.81
CA HIS A 153 -8.39 -9.53 2.16
C HIS A 153 -7.31 -8.46 2.36
N VAL A 154 -6.32 -8.40 1.46
CA VAL A 154 -5.25 -7.38 1.50
C VAL A 154 -5.84 -5.97 1.36
N ILE A 155 -6.75 -5.76 0.41
CA ILE A 155 -7.35 -4.45 0.18
C ILE A 155 -8.26 -4.03 1.35
N ARG A 156 -9.05 -4.95 1.92
CA ARG A 156 -9.90 -4.65 3.09
C ARG A 156 -9.07 -4.15 4.27
N ARG A 157 -7.98 -4.84 4.60
CA ARG A 157 -7.06 -4.42 5.68
C ARG A 157 -6.41 -3.09 5.37
N TYR A 158 -5.94 -2.90 4.14
CA TYR A 158 -5.34 -1.64 3.71
C TYR A 158 -6.31 -0.46 3.87
N VAL A 159 -7.53 -0.58 3.33
CA VAL A 159 -8.58 0.45 3.41
C VAL A 159 -8.89 0.78 4.86
N PHE A 160 -9.11 -0.24 5.69
CA PHE A 160 -9.40 -0.04 7.11
C PHE A 160 -8.28 0.70 7.84
N ILE A 161 -7.02 0.23 7.70
CA ILE A 161 -5.85 0.84 8.34
C ILE A 161 -5.71 2.30 7.90
N CYS A 162 -5.75 2.56 6.59
CA CYS A 162 -5.53 3.89 6.06
C CYS A 162 -6.63 4.88 6.43
N LEU A 163 -7.91 4.48 6.41
CA LEU A 163 -9.01 5.34 6.80
C LEU A 163 -8.98 5.64 8.30
N THR A 164 -8.82 4.61 9.15
CA THR A 164 -8.74 4.78 10.60
C THR A 164 -7.57 5.69 10.98
N LEU A 165 -6.36 5.41 10.49
CA LEU A 165 -5.20 6.23 10.79
C LEU A 165 -5.34 7.65 10.23
N SER A 166 -5.98 7.85 9.07
CA SER A 166 -6.21 9.20 8.53
C SER A 166 -7.11 10.02 9.44
N VAL A 167 -8.19 9.43 9.95
CA VAL A 167 -9.08 10.10 10.92
C VAL A 167 -8.33 10.41 12.21
N VAL A 168 -7.53 9.45 12.71
CA VAL A 168 -6.73 9.64 13.93
C VAL A 168 -5.72 10.78 13.76
N PHE A 169 -5.00 10.80 12.64
CA PHE A 169 -4.01 11.83 12.35
C PHE A 169 -4.65 13.20 12.19
N VAL A 170 -5.75 13.31 11.46
CA VAL A 170 -6.44 14.59 11.25
C VAL A 170 -7.05 15.13 12.55
N LYS A 171 -7.70 14.29 13.35
CA LYS A 171 -8.41 14.75 14.55
C LYS A 171 -7.54 14.90 15.80
N PHE A 172 -6.58 14.01 16.00
CA PHE A 172 -5.85 13.91 17.27
C PHE A 172 -4.35 14.21 17.16
N PHE A 173 -3.76 14.05 15.97
CA PHE A 173 -2.34 14.30 15.72
C PHE A 173 -2.16 15.29 14.57
N SER A 174 -2.62 16.52 14.75
CA SER A 174 -2.65 17.55 13.69
C SER A 174 -1.30 17.81 13.01
N HIS A 175 -0.18 17.58 13.69
CA HIS A 175 1.16 17.66 13.08
C HIS A 175 1.42 16.56 12.02
N LEU A 176 0.69 15.45 12.08
CA LEU A 176 0.76 14.34 11.11
C LEU A 176 -0.38 14.43 10.07
N GLY A 177 -1.56 14.85 10.50
CA GLY A 177 -2.76 14.89 9.66
C GLY A 177 -2.80 16.01 8.63
N PHE A 178 -1.89 16.99 8.74
CA PHE A 178 -1.85 18.16 7.87
C PHE A 178 -0.45 18.38 7.27
N SER A 179 -0.43 18.97 6.08
CA SER A 179 0.78 19.49 5.43
C SER A 179 0.62 20.97 5.13
N VAL A 180 1.74 21.70 5.02
CA VAL A 180 1.74 23.10 4.60
C VAL A 180 1.67 23.18 3.07
N GLY A 181 0.63 23.83 2.56
CA GLY A 181 0.46 24.10 1.13
C GLY A 181 1.37 25.22 0.63
N ARG A 182 1.44 25.42 -0.70
CA ARG A 182 2.25 26.48 -1.32
C ARG A 182 1.97 27.89 -0.79
N GLN A 183 0.72 28.15 -0.41
CA GLN A 183 0.26 29.45 0.12
C GLN A 183 0.27 29.50 1.67
N GLY A 184 1.01 28.62 2.33
CA GLY A 184 1.04 28.51 3.79
C GLY A 184 -0.24 27.92 4.42
N SER A 185 -1.25 27.57 3.60
CA SER A 185 -2.52 27.02 4.09
C SER A 185 -2.36 25.60 4.63
N ARG A 186 -3.14 25.26 5.67
CA ARG A 186 -3.21 23.91 6.21
C ARG A 186 -4.00 23.00 5.26
N VAL A 187 -3.32 21.99 4.72
CA VAL A 187 -3.89 21.02 3.79
C VAL A 187 -4.07 19.68 4.49
N TRP A 188 -5.25 19.08 4.35
CA TRP A 188 -5.58 17.78 4.94
C TRP A 188 -4.86 16.67 4.17
N THR A 189 -4.09 15.85 4.88
CA THR A 189 -3.30 14.77 4.26
C THR A 189 -3.54 13.41 4.88
N GLY A 190 -3.93 13.34 6.16
CA GLY A 190 -4.09 12.05 6.85
C GLY A 190 -2.80 11.23 6.77
N VAL A 191 -2.90 9.95 6.39
CA VAL A 191 -1.72 9.10 6.14
C VAL A 191 -1.08 9.30 4.76
N ALA A 192 -1.72 10.04 3.86
CA ALA A 192 -1.27 10.19 2.49
C ALA A 192 -0.24 11.33 2.36
N PRO A 193 0.60 11.35 1.31
CA PRO A 193 1.60 12.40 1.11
C PRO A 193 1.00 13.78 0.78
N GLY A 194 -0.28 13.86 0.40
CA GLY A 194 -0.96 15.11 0.08
C GLY A 194 -2.46 14.92 -0.11
N LYS A 195 -3.21 16.03 -0.22
CA LYS A 195 -4.68 16.00 -0.39
C LYS A 195 -5.15 15.18 -1.60
N ASN A 196 -4.42 15.20 -2.70
CA ASN A 196 -4.79 14.46 -3.92
C ASN A 196 -4.61 12.95 -3.70
N ALA A 197 -3.51 12.56 -3.04
CA ALA A 197 -3.28 11.16 -2.69
C ALA A 197 -4.29 10.66 -1.66
N LEU A 198 -4.68 11.50 -0.69
CA LEU A 198 -5.76 11.20 0.25
C LEU A 198 -7.10 11.03 -0.49
N GLY A 199 -7.41 11.91 -1.44
CA GLY A 199 -8.58 11.80 -2.30
C GLY A 199 -8.62 10.49 -3.07
N MET A 200 -7.53 10.13 -3.76
CA MET A 200 -7.41 8.85 -4.47
C MET A 200 -7.60 7.65 -3.54
N LEU A 201 -7.01 7.69 -2.34
CA LEU A 201 -7.16 6.65 -1.33
C LEU A 201 -8.63 6.49 -0.92
N CYS A 202 -9.33 7.60 -0.63
CA CYS A 202 -10.75 7.58 -0.29
C CYS A 202 -11.62 7.07 -1.45
N THR A 203 -11.35 7.47 -2.68
CA THR A 203 -12.10 7.01 -3.86
C THR A 203 -11.93 5.51 -4.08
N VAL A 204 -10.68 5.00 -4.04
CA VAL A 204 -10.41 3.56 -4.17
C VAL A 204 -11.07 2.78 -3.03
N SER A 205 -11.00 3.31 -1.80
CA SER A 205 -11.67 2.72 -0.63
C SER A 205 -13.18 2.64 -0.82
N LEU A 206 -13.80 3.72 -1.28
CA LEU A 206 -15.25 3.78 -1.52
C LEU A 206 -15.67 2.78 -2.59
N LEU A 207 -14.96 2.72 -3.72
CA LEU A 207 -15.25 1.77 -4.80
C LEU A 207 -15.13 0.32 -4.31
N PHE A 208 -14.07 0.00 -3.57
CA PHE A 208 -13.88 -1.33 -3.01
C PHE A 208 -14.99 -1.71 -2.02
N LEU A 209 -15.33 -0.82 -1.08
CA LEU A 209 -16.38 -1.06 -0.10
C LEU A 209 -17.76 -1.19 -0.76
N ALA A 210 -18.05 -0.36 -1.77
CA ALA A 210 -19.30 -0.44 -2.53
C ALA A 210 -19.42 -1.77 -3.28
N TRP A 211 -18.38 -2.18 -4.00
CA TRP A 211 -18.33 -3.47 -4.68
C TRP A 211 -18.55 -4.63 -3.72
N ARG A 212 -17.86 -4.60 -2.57
CA ARG A 212 -17.99 -5.62 -1.54
C ARG A 212 -19.39 -5.68 -0.96
N LEU A 213 -20.00 -4.54 -0.64
CA LEU A 213 -21.38 -4.49 -0.14
C LEU A 213 -22.36 -5.10 -1.14
N ILE A 214 -22.19 -4.85 -2.44
CA ILE A 214 -23.00 -5.46 -3.49
C ILE A 214 -22.78 -6.97 -3.54
N LYS A 215 -21.52 -7.44 -3.50
CA LYS A 215 -21.15 -8.86 -3.50
C LYS A 215 -21.72 -9.62 -2.29
N THR A 216 -21.78 -9.00 -1.12
CA THR A 216 -22.24 -9.63 0.13
C THR A 216 -23.75 -9.56 0.35
N ARG A 217 -24.50 -8.85 -0.49
CA ARG A 217 -25.97 -8.81 -0.36
C ARG A 217 -26.53 -10.21 -0.62
N PRO A 218 -27.35 -10.77 0.27
CA PRO A 218 -28.07 -11.99 -0.03
C PRO A 218 -28.99 -11.70 -1.22
N VAL A 219 -28.85 -12.45 -2.31
CA VAL A 219 -29.82 -12.45 -3.39
C VAL A 219 -31.10 -13.03 -2.80
N SER A 220 -32.06 -12.18 -2.45
CA SER A 220 -33.39 -12.61 -2.05
C SER A 220 -34.07 -13.19 -3.28
N TYR A 221 -34.25 -14.51 -3.34
CA TYR A 221 -34.97 -15.20 -4.41
C TYR A 221 -36.50 -14.97 -4.35
N PHE A 222 -36.99 -14.11 -3.45
CA PHE A 222 -38.42 -13.87 -3.24
C PHE A 222 -39.03 -12.75 -4.09
N ASP A 223 -38.27 -12.08 -4.95
CA ASP A 223 -38.77 -10.97 -5.78
C ASP A 223 -39.07 -11.36 -7.25
N VAL A 224 -39.13 -12.67 -7.57
CA VAL A 224 -39.34 -13.18 -8.95
C VAL A 224 -40.48 -14.22 -9.06
N LEU A 225 -41.43 -14.22 -8.12
CA LEU A 225 -42.69 -14.98 -8.23
C LEU A 225 -43.87 -14.03 -7.98
#